data_AF-A0AAE4VGI6-F1
#
_entry.id   AF-A0AAE4VGI6-F1
#
_cell.length_a   1.000
_cell.length_b   1.000
_cell.length_c   1.000
_cell.angle_alpha   90.00
_cell.angle_beta   90.00
_cell.angle_gamma   90.00
#
_symmetry.space_group_name_H-M   'P 1'
#
loop_
_entity.id
_entity.type
_entity.pdbx_description
1 polymer ?
#
loop_
_entity_poly.entity_id
_entity_poly.type
_entity_poly.pdbx_seq_one_letter_code
_entity_poly.pdbx_strand_id
1 'polypeptide(L)'
;MATYPWLPNWYEVPGFPLAESAGKALFAPLFPTGVDGAVQVVNQLPDAVLDTGWFGRILFLARFGGAGDIRKDQAAMQVAAITNSPTESQALIRFIRDVLVCVEDPIEVELEDGDVVTITAVSEMTGPEEIPGLEYDERIVPATFLFTFDNPLSTPDYSDHLGI
;
A
#
# COMPACT_ATOMS: atom_id res chain seq x y z
N MET A 1 16.38 14.51 -10.46
CA MET A 1 14.95 14.61 -10.83
C MET A 1 14.74 13.80 -12.10
N ALA A 2 13.89 12.78 -12.06
CA ALA A 2 13.57 11.98 -13.25
C ALA A 2 12.88 12.88 -14.28
N THR A 3 13.27 12.78 -15.56
CA THR A 3 12.61 13.50 -16.65
C THR A 3 11.87 12.51 -17.52
N TYR A 4 10.58 12.75 -17.73
CA TYR A 4 9.73 11.92 -18.57
C TYR A 4 9.48 12.68 -19.88
N PRO A 5 10.03 12.24 -21.02
CA PRO A 5 9.97 13.00 -22.28
C PRO A 5 8.55 13.13 -22.84
N TRP A 6 7.60 12.36 -22.29
CA TRP A 6 6.17 12.38 -22.65
C TRP A 6 5.32 13.25 -21.70
N LEU A 7 5.89 13.81 -20.64
CA LEU A 7 5.22 14.78 -19.77
C LEU A 7 5.56 16.22 -20.19
N PRO A 8 4.65 17.19 -19.93
CA PRO A 8 4.95 18.60 -20.14
C PRO A 8 6.17 19.04 -19.32
N ASN A 9 6.97 19.93 -19.89
CA ASN A 9 8.20 20.44 -19.24
C ASN A 9 7.95 21.28 -17.98
N TRP A 10 6.70 21.70 -17.75
CA TRP A 10 6.27 22.42 -16.55
C TRP A 10 5.71 21.49 -15.46
N TYR A 11 5.53 20.20 -15.73
CA TYR A 11 5.06 19.25 -14.72
C TYR A 11 6.19 18.84 -13.78
N GLU A 12 6.00 19.05 -12.48
CA GLU A 12 6.97 18.68 -11.45
C GLU A 12 6.59 17.33 -10.84
N VAL A 13 7.58 16.43 -10.78
CA VAL A 13 7.47 15.11 -10.16
C VAL A 13 8.31 15.09 -8.88
N PRO A 14 7.79 14.57 -7.75
CA PRO A 14 6.50 13.88 -7.59
C PRO A 14 5.35 14.81 -7.19
N GLY A 15 4.13 14.50 -7.67
CA GLY A 15 2.91 15.21 -7.24
C GLY A 15 2.35 14.68 -5.93
N PHE A 16 2.01 13.38 -5.89
CA PHE A 16 1.50 12.68 -4.69
C PHE A 16 2.43 11.52 -4.33
N PRO A 17 2.59 11.20 -3.03
CA PRO A 17 3.39 10.06 -2.59
C PRO A 17 2.83 8.74 -3.13
N LEU A 18 3.71 7.80 -3.45
CA LEU A 18 3.31 6.44 -3.84
C LEU A 18 2.85 5.68 -2.59
N ALA A 19 1.52 5.62 -2.39
CA ALA A 19 0.91 5.01 -1.20
C ALA A 19 1.34 3.56 -0.98
N GLU A 20 1.53 2.78 -2.05
CA GLU A 20 2.02 1.41 -1.98
C GLU A 20 3.46 1.32 -1.47
N SER A 21 4.32 2.26 -1.88
CA SER A 21 5.70 2.35 -1.39
C SER A 21 5.73 2.70 0.10
N ALA A 22 4.86 3.63 0.52
CA ALA A 22 4.69 3.97 1.92
C ALA A 22 4.19 2.77 2.74
N GLY A 23 3.18 2.04 2.26
CA GLY A 23 2.71 0.82 2.90
C GLY A 23 3.80 -0.24 2.98
N LYS A 24 4.61 -0.41 1.92
CA LYS A 24 5.73 -1.36 1.93
C LYS A 24 6.78 -0.98 2.98
N ALA A 25 7.17 0.29 3.04
CA ALA A 25 8.12 0.81 4.01
C ALA A 25 7.59 0.72 5.47
N LEU A 26 6.27 0.90 5.66
CA LEU A 26 5.62 0.72 6.96
C LEU A 26 5.64 -0.74 7.43
N PHE A 27 5.30 -1.70 6.56
CA PHE A 27 5.09 -3.09 6.96
C PHE A 27 6.34 -3.96 6.88
N ALA A 28 7.26 -3.72 5.94
CA ALA A 28 8.45 -4.55 5.76
C ALA A 28 9.29 -4.71 7.04
N PRO A 29 9.52 -3.67 7.86
CA PRO A 29 10.27 -3.78 9.11
C PRO A 29 9.60 -4.64 10.20
N LEU A 30 8.29 -4.91 10.08
CA LEU A 30 7.54 -5.69 11.07
C LEU A 30 7.81 -7.19 10.97
N PHE A 31 8.41 -7.64 9.87
CA PHE A 31 8.67 -9.05 9.61
C PHE A 31 10.16 -9.39 9.78
N PRO A 32 10.47 -10.60 10.30
CA PRO A 32 11.85 -11.02 10.45
C PRO A 32 12.52 -11.17 9.07
N THR A 33 13.78 -10.74 8.98
CA THR A 33 14.62 -10.93 7.80
C THR A 33 15.55 -12.13 8.00
N GLY A 34 15.97 -12.77 6.90
CA GLY A 34 16.95 -13.87 6.93
C GLY A 34 16.42 -15.21 7.45
N VAL A 35 15.11 -15.35 7.64
CA VAL A 35 14.45 -16.63 7.97
C VAL A 35 13.76 -17.22 6.75
N ASP A 36 13.78 -18.54 6.63
CA ASP A 36 13.08 -19.24 5.55
C ASP A 36 11.56 -19.03 5.67
N GLY A 37 10.92 -18.69 4.55
CA GLY A 37 9.49 -18.37 4.52
C GLY A 37 9.09 -17.07 5.22
N ALA A 38 10.00 -16.12 5.40
CA ALA A 38 9.69 -14.75 5.82
C ALA A 38 8.61 -14.12 4.93
N VAL A 39 7.77 -13.26 5.52
CA VAL A 39 6.74 -12.53 4.76
C VAL A 39 7.40 -11.53 3.83
N GLN A 40 7.05 -11.61 2.55
CA GLN A 40 7.48 -10.66 1.53
C GLN A 40 6.40 -9.58 1.38
N VAL A 41 6.74 -8.34 1.73
CA VAL A 41 5.86 -7.20 1.50
C VAL A 41 6.12 -6.64 0.11
N VAL A 42 5.11 -6.70 -0.76
CA VAL A 42 5.24 -6.34 -2.17
C VAL A 42 4.05 -5.51 -2.63
N ASN A 43 4.30 -4.61 -3.57
CA ASN A 43 3.26 -3.84 -4.28
C ASN A 43 3.07 -4.30 -5.73
N GLN A 44 3.82 -5.31 -6.13
CA GLN A 44 3.68 -6.03 -7.39
C GLN A 44 3.87 -7.51 -7.09
N LEU A 45 2.93 -8.33 -7.54
CA LEU A 45 3.11 -9.77 -7.43
C LEU A 45 4.31 -10.18 -8.32
N PRO A 46 5.23 -11.02 -7.81
CA PRO A 46 6.28 -11.56 -8.66
C PRO A 46 5.69 -12.30 -9.86
N ASP A 47 6.40 -12.24 -10.99
CA ASP A 47 5.96 -12.89 -12.23
C ASP A 47 5.68 -14.38 -12.01
N ALA A 48 4.57 -14.86 -12.58
CA ALA A 48 4.15 -16.26 -12.57
C ALA A 48 3.91 -16.88 -11.17
N VAL A 49 3.73 -16.09 -10.10
CA VAL A 49 3.44 -16.62 -8.75
C VAL A 49 2.21 -17.52 -8.70
N LEU A 50 1.16 -17.17 -9.46
CA LEU A 50 -0.08 -17.96 -9.51
C LEU A 50 0.06 -19.23 -10.37
N ASP A 51 0.97 -19.24 -11.34
CA ASP A 51 1.12 -20.31 -12.33
C ASP A 51 2.26 -21.31 -12.02
N THR A 52 3.15 -20.99 -11.08
CA THR A 52 4.40 -21.74 -10.84
C THR A 52 4.39 -22.67 -9.63
N GLY A 53 3.28 -22.73 -8.88
CA GLY A 53 3.25 -23.44 -7.61
C GLY A 53 4.14 -22.75 -6.57
N TRP A 54 4.07 -21.43 -6.50
CA TRP A 54 4.81 -20.65 -5.51
C TRP A 54 4.48 -21.09 -4.08
N PHE A 55 5.52 -21.19 -3.24
CA PHE A 55 5.39 -21.51 -1.82
C PHE A 55 6.02 -20.38 -1.00
N GLY A 56 5.22 -19.68 -0.19
CA GLY A 56 5.73 -18.63 0.69
C GLY A 56 4.63 -17.87 1.42
N ARG A 57 4.97 -16.66 1.88
CA ARG A 57 4.04 -15.71 2.50
C ARG A 57 4.25 -14.33 1.90
N ILE A 58 3.21 -13.76 1.31
CA ILE A 58 3.20 -12.44 0.70
C ILE A 58 2.19 -11.58 1.44
N LEU A 59 2.58 -10.34 1.71
CA LEU A 59 1.68 -9.25 1.99
C LEU A 59 1.65 -8.34 0.76
N PHE A 60 0.58 -8.44 -0.01
CA PHE A 60 0.39 -7.66 -1.23
C PHE A 60 -0.33 -6.35 -0.92
N LEU A 61 0.17 -5.25 -1.48
CA LEU A 61 -0.34 -3.91 -1.29
C LEU A 61 -0.69 -3.29 -2.63
N ALA A 62 -1.93 -2.86 -2.82
CA ALA A 62 -2.34 -2.17 -4.03
C ALA A 62 -3.35 -1.08 -3.75
N ARG A 63 -3.14 0.12 -4.29
CA ARG A 63 -4.19 1.13 -4.35
C ARG A 63 -5.22 0.70 -5.38
N PHE A 64 -6.49 0.66 -4.98
CA PHE A 64 -7.61 0.37 -5.89
C PHE A 64 -8.55 1.57 -6.06
N GLY A 65 -8.32 2.65 -5.30
CA GLY A 65 -9.09 3.88 -5.39
C GLY A 65 -8.54 4.99 -4.50
N GLY A 66 -9.33 6.06 -4.35
CA GLY A 66 -8.96 7.18 -3.50
C GLY A 66 -9.52 8.52 -3.94
N ALA A 67 -9.16 9.55 -3.20
CA ALA A 67 -9.46 10.95 -3.49
C ALA A 67 -8.31 11.82 -2.95
N GLY A 68 -8.02 12.93 -3.60
CA GLY A 68 -6.98 13.84 -3.12
C GLY A 68 -7.38 15.29 -3.32
N ASP A 69 -6.83 16.16 -2.49
CA ASP A 69 -6.82 17.60 -2.67
C ASP A 69 -5.37 18.12 -2.54
N ILE A 70 -5.18 19.44 -2.53
CA ILE A 70 -3.83 20.03 -2.45
C ILE A 70 -3.11 19.72 -1.12
N ARG A 71 -3.85 19.36 -0.06
CA ARG A 71 -3.31 19.12 1.28
C ARG A 71 -3.28 17.65 1.68
N LYS A 72 -4.15 16.82 1.10
CA LYS A 72 -4.27 15.41 1.49
C LYS A 72 -4.40 14.49 0.30
N ASP A 73 -3.81 13.31 0.41
CA ASP A 73 -4.11 12.17 -0.46
C ASP A 73 -4.76 11.06 0.37
N GLN A 74 -5.96 10.66 -0.02
CA GLN A 74 -6.65 9.51 0.53
C GLN A 74 -6.50 8.35 -0.43
N ALA A 75 -5.68 7.35 -0.06
CA ALA A 75 -5.46 6.15 -0.82
C ALA A 75 -6.27 5.00 -0.24
N ALA A 76 -7.27 4.52 -0.99
CA ALA A 76 -7.94 3.28 -0.66
C ALA A 76 -7.02 2.13 -1.10
N MET A 77 -6.48 1.43 -0.11
CA MET A 77 -5.47 0.39 -0.25
C MET A 77 -6.09 -0.97 0.05
N GLN A 78 -5.99 -1.89 -0.91
CA GLN A 78 -6.18 -3.30 -0.66
C GLN A 78 -4.88 -3.88 -0.10
N VAL A 79 -5.01 -4.57 1.03
CA VAL A 79 -3.95 -5.32 1.67
C VAL A 79 -4.35 -6.79 1.65
N ALA A 80 -3.62 -7.62 0.93
CA ALA A 80 -3.93 -9.04 0.80
C ALA A 80 -2.83 -9.91 1.40
N ALA A 81 -3.22 -10.77 2.34
CA ALA A 81 -2.37 -11.86 2.83
C ALA A 81 -2.49 -13.05 1.89
N ILE A 82 -1.36 -13.50 1.34
CA ILE A 82 -1.28 -14.61 0.39
C ILE A 82 -0.28 -15.62 0.95
N THR A 83 -0.76 -16.81 1.30
CA THR A 83 0.11 -17.87 1.84
C THR A 83 -0.24 -19.22 1.24
N ASN A 84 0.34 -20.32 1.74
CA ASN A 84 -0.05 -21.67 1.35
C ASN A 84 -1.24 -22.22 2.14
N SER A 85 -1.73 -21.50 3.15
CA SER A 85 -2.75 -21.99 4.09
C SER A 85 -3.76 -20.90 4.43
N PRO A 86 -5.07 -21.17 4.33
CA PRO A 86 -6.10 -20.20 4.73
C PRO A 86 -5.92 -19.69 6.16
N THR A 87 -5.51 -20.57 7.08
CA THR A 87 -5.27 -20.21 8.48
C THR A 87 -4.09 -19.25 8.64
N GLU A 88 -3.01 -19.45 7.86
CA GLU A 88 -1.87 -18.54 7.88
C GLU A 88 -2.22 -17.18 7.27
N SER A 89 -2.99 -17.16 6.18
CA SER A 89 -3.46 -15.92 5.55
C SER A 89 -4.36 -15.12 6.50
N GLN A 90 -5.29 -15.81 7.18
CA GLN A 90 -6.13 -15.21 8.22
C GLN A 90 -5.31 -14.67 9.40
N ALA A 91 -4.27 -15.38 9.84
CA ALA A 91 -3.40 -14.90 10.91
C ALA A 91 -2.61 -13.66 10.49
N LEU A 92 -2.05 -13.66 9.27
CA LEU A 92 -1.28 -12.55 8.72
C LEU A 92 -2.14 -11.30 8.55
N ILE A 93 -3.34 -11.41 7.97
CA ILE A 93 -4.20 -10.23 7.80
C ILE A 93 -4.69 -9.67 9.14
N ARG A 94 -4.97 -10.53 10.13
CA ARG A 94 -5.35 -10.09 11.48
C ARG A 94 -4.21 -9.34 12.16
N PHE A 95 -2.98 -9.82 12.04
CA PHE A 95 -1.81 -9.10 12.54
C PHE A 95 -1.73 -7.68 11.95
N ILE A 96 -1.93 -7.53 10.62
CA ILE A 96 -1.92 -6.21 9.99
C ILE A 96 -3.06 -5.33 10.49
N ARG A 97 -4.26 -5.89 10.67
CA ARG A 97 -5.40 -5.15 11.27
C ARG A 97 -5.07 -4.65 12.66
N ASP A 98 -4.51 -5.51 13.52
CA ASP A 98 -4.15 -5.15 14.88
C ASP A 98 -3.10 -4.02 14.90
N VAL A 99 -2.12 -4.05 14.00
CA VAL A 99 -1.14 -2.97 13.83
C VAL A 99 -1.81 -1.65 13.42
N LEU A 100 -2.68 -1.69 12.42
CA LEU A 100 -3.30 -0.48 11.86
C LEU A 100 -4.38 0.14 12.76
N VAL A 101 -5.15 -0.68 13.48
CA VAL A 101 -6.19 -0.19 14.40
C VAL A 101 -5.59 0.54 15.61
N CYS A 102 -4.33 0.26 15.95
CA CYS A 102 -3.62 0.95 17.04
C CYS A 102 -2.97 2.28 16.64
N VAL A 103 -3.11 2.72 15.38
CA VAL A 103 -2.55 4.00 14.91
C VAL A 103 -3.45 5.16 15.34
N GLU A 104 -3.05 5.86 16.40
CA GLU A 104 -3.74 7.06 16.89
C GLU A 104 -3.06 8.37 16.47
N ASP A 105 -1.74 8.35 16.33
CA ASP A 105 -0.92 9.52 15.98
C ASP A 105 -0.40 9.43 14.52
N PRO A 106 -0.07 10.57 13.89
CA PRO A 106 0.57 10.57 12.57
C PRO A 106 1.88 9.77 12.58
N ILE A 107 2.10 8.99 11.52
CA ILE A 107 3.29 8.17 11.32
C ILE A 107 4.13 8.76 10.19
N GLU A 108 5.39 9.04 10.46
CA GLU A 108 6.38 9.34 9.43
C GLU A 108 7.00 8.04 8.91
N VAL A 109 7.01 7.87 7.60
CA VAL A 109 7.57 6.69 6.93
C VAL A 109 8.62 7.17 5.93
N GLU A 110 9.86 6.72 6.12
CA GLU A 110 10.96 6.94 5.18
C GLU A 110 10.87 5.91 4.04
N LEU A 111 10.83 6.39 2.80
CA LEU A 111 10.78 5.60 1.58
C LEU A 111 12.18 5.15 1.15
N GLU A 112 12.25 4.18 0.22
CA GLU A 112 13.53 3.64 -0.28
C GLU A 112 14.40 4.69 -1.01
N ASP A 113 13.81 5.76 -1.52
CA ASP A 113 14.49 6.88 -2.17
C ASP A 113 14.89 8.00 -1.19
N GLY A 114 14.58 7.85 0.10
CA GLY A 114 14.88 8.80 1.18
C GLY A 114 13.81 9.87 1.39
N ASP A 115 12.73 9.88 0.61
CA ASP A 115 11.60 10.77 0.86
C ASP A 115 10.85 10.34 2.13
N VAL A 116 10.32 11.31 2.88
CA VAL A 116 9.50 11.04 4.07
C VAL A 116 8.06 11.39 3.77
N VAL A 117 7.16 10.45 4.04
CA VAL A 117 5.72 10.64 3.92
C VAL A 117 5.06 10.56 5.29
N THR A 118 4.01 11.37 5.49
CA THR A 118 3.27 11.38 6.76
C THR A 118 1.91 10.76 6.54
N ILE A 119 1.66 9.62 7.19
CA ILE A 119 0.35 8.99 7.29
C ILE A 119 -0.37 9.61 8.49
N THR A 120 -1.40 10.40 8.24
CA THR A 120 -2.15 11.08 9.31
C THR A 120 -3.28 10.26 9.90
N ALA A 121 -3.79 9.29 9.13
CA ALA A 121 -4.89 8.43 9.57
C ALA A 121 -4.92 7.15 8.74
N VAL A 122 -5.33 6.05 9.37
CA VAL A 122 -5.69 4.81 8.70
C VAL A 122 -7.02 4.33 9.25
N SER A 123 -7.96 4.00 8.37
CA SER A 123 -9.25 3.44 8.77
C SER A 123 -9.60 2.20 7.96
N GLU A 124 -10.02 1.13 8.61
CA GLU A 124 -10.57 -0.05 7.93
C GLU A 124 -11.88 0.32 7.22
N MET A 125 -11.91 0.13 5.90
CA MET A 125 -13.12 0.30 5.09
C MET A 125 -13.88 -1.00 4.95
N THR A 126 -13.14 -2.10 4.82
CA THR A 126 -13.68 -3.43 4.61
C THR A 126 -12.74 -4.43 5.26
N GLY A 127 -13.25 -5.23 6.18
CA GLY A 127 -12.44 -6.23 6.86
C GLY A 127 -12.06 -7.41 5.97
N PRO A 128 -11.42 -8.45 6.53
CA PRO A 128 -11.11 -9.69 5.83
C PRO A 128 -12.38 -10.26 5.20
N GLU A 129 -12.42 -10.29 3.87
CA GLU A 129 -13.54 -10.87 3.13
C GLU A 129 -13.18 -12.27 2.63
N GLU A 130 -14.07 -13.22 2.91
CA GLU A 130 -14.17 -14.45 2.13
C GLU A 130 -15.35 -14.23 1.18
N ILE A 131 -15.11 -14.08 -0.13
CA ILE A 131 -16.19 -13.84 -1.08
C ILE A 131 -16.93 -15.16 -1.33
N PRO A 132 -18.17 -15.36 -0.83
CA PRO A 132 -18.84 -16.64 -0.95
C PRO A 132 -19.36 -16.83 -2.39
N GLY A 133 -19.07 -17.97 -3.01
CA GLY A 133 -19.71 -18.40 -4.27
C GLY A 133 -18.94 -18.16 -5.57
N LEU A 134 -17.72 -17.62 -5.51
CA LEU A 134 -16.75 -17.68 -6.59
C LEU A 134 -15.74 -18.81 -6.31
N GLU A 135 -15.03 -19.32 -7.33
CA GLU A 135 -13.82 -20.14 -7.15
C GLU A 135 -12.73 -19.27 -6.50
N TYR A 136 -12.96 -18.96 -5.23
CA TYR A 136 -12.12 -18.07 -4.44
C TYR A 136 -11.01 -18.90 -3.82
N ASP A 137 -9.77 -18.51 -4.07
CA ASP A 137 -8.63 -19.15 -3.41
C ASP A 137 -8.58 -18.68 -1.95
N GLU A 138 -9.06 -19.53 -1.04
CA GLU A 138 -9.05 -19.31 0.42
C GLU A 138 -7.67 -19.00 1.00
N ARG A 139 -6.61 -19.21 0.22
CA ARG A 139 -5.24 -18.82 0.56
C ARG A 139 -4.97 -17.32 0.39
N ILE A 140 -5.87 -16.58 -0.25
CA ILE A 140 -5.79 -15.13 -0.43
C ILE A 140 -6.84 -14.51 0.51
N VAL A 141 -6.42 -13.62 1.40
CA VAL A 141 -7.35 -12.93 2.31
C VAL A 141 -7.09 -11.42 2.25
N PRO A 142 -7.93 -10.67 1.51
CA PRO A 142 -7.83 -9.22 1.39
C PRO A 142 -8.61 -8.53 2.51
N ALA A 143 -8.10 -7.37 2.92
CA ALA A 143 -8.82 -6.34 3.64
C ALA A 143 -8.52 -4.99 2.98
N THR A 144 -9.40 -4.02 3.21
CA THR A 144 -9.33 -2.70 2.59
C THR A 144 -9.23 -1.63 3.65
N PHE A 145 -8.25 -0.74 3.50
CA PHE A 145 -8.01 0.38 4.40
C PHE A 145 -7.90 1.69 3.62
N LEU A 146 -8.39 2.77 4.22
CA LEU A 146 -8.17 4.12 3.73
C LEU A 146 -6.97 4.71 4.46
N PHE A 147 -5.86 4.90 3.73
CA PHE A 147 -4.71 5.63 4.23
C PHE A 147 -4.86 7.10 3.84
N THR A 148 -4.73 8.00 4.80
CA THR A 148 -4.68 9.43 4.55
C THR A 148 -3.26 9.93 4.75
N PHE A 149 -2.70 10.54 3.70
CA PHE A 149 -1.39 11.15 3.68
C PHE A 149 -1.52 12.66 3.69
N ASP A 150 -0.62 13.34 4.41
CA ASP A 150 -0.42 14.77 4.21
C ASP A 150 0.43 15.00 2.97
N ASN A 151 0.01 15.94 2.12
CA ASN A 151 0.81 16.38 1.00
C ASN A 151 1.84 17.40 1.47
N PRO A 152 3.08 17.35 0.94
CA PRO A 152 4.08 18.37 1.20
C PRO A 152 3.54 19.78 0.90
N LEU A 153 3.95 20.79 1.68
CA LEU A 153 3.64 22.19 1.37
C LEU A 153 4.17 22.62 0.00
N SER A 154 5.17 21.91 -0.53
CA SER A 154 5.77 22.10 -1.85
C SER A 154 4.99 21.43 -2.98
N THR A 155 3.85 20.80 -2.70
CA THR A 155 3.00 20.20 -3.74
C THR A 155 2.58 21.29 -4.72
N PRO A 156 2.96 21.18 -6.02
CA PRO A 156 2.71 22.24 -6.98
C PRO A 156 1.22 22.46 -7.21
N ASP A 157 0.81 23.72 -7.26
CA ASP A 157 -0.52 24.11 -7.73
C ASP A 157 -0.47 24.32 -9.24
N TYR A 158 -1.21 23.48 -9.98
CA TYR A 158 -1.25 23.52 -11.44
C TYR A 158 -2.40 24.38 -11.98
N SER A 159 -3.16 25.09 -11.13
CA SER A 159 -4.32 25.90 -11.55
C SER A 159 -3.96 26.93 -12.62
N ASP A 160 -2.82 27.61 -12.48
CA ASP A 160 -2.32 28.59 -13.46
C ASP A 160 -2.06 27.97 -14.84
N HIS A 161 -1.63 26.70 -14.89
CA HIS A 161 -1.41 25.97 -16.14
C HIS A 161 -2.71 25.50 -16.79
N LEU A 162 -3.79 25.42 -16.01
CA LEU A 162 -5.14 25.03 -16.46
C LEU A 162 -6.00 26.24 -16.83
N GLY A 163 -5.57 27.47 -16.51
CA GLY A 163 -6.30 28.70 -16.80
C GLY A 163 -7.58 28.87 -15.97
N ILE A 164 -7.60 28.31 -14.76
CA ILE A 164 -8.70 28.37 -13.78
C ILE A 164 -8.35 29.25 -12.59
#